data_AF-A0A812U125-F1
#
_entry.id   AF-A0A812U125-F1
#
_cell.length_a   1.000
_cell.length_b   1.000
_cell.length_c   1.000
_cell.angle_alpha   90.00
_cell.angle_beta   90.00
_cell.angle_gamma   90.00
#
_symmetry.space_group_name_H-M   'P 1'
#
loop_
_entity.id
_entity.type
_entity.pdbx_description
1 polymer ?
#
loop_
_entity_poly.entity_id
_entity_poly.type
_entity_poly.pdbx_seq_one_letter_code
_entity_poly.pdbx_strand_id
1 'polypeptide(L)'
;MLPIILLPGEAVTLIEASVSHESGYLAARQDEKVEVLYVGRHDDEDEAGWIYVQRLGEDDRDKSDEKQGWIDTKLVKLDRRVGDKVIVGPNLQPAVYDVVQLICRSGDAVEVKHWGREDNEDERNWIYAEGPDQKRGWLHLESVEKLQTRSSDHNAPRPWHALLQDTDLLPFPNIAPERQSQYASYETRKVSITKGMVVQVEQYEDKWVKVKVSKGVCGWMLTSNLKADASQEPPPPSPSPPPAAAVKMTSLDASKGLPPKPSRPPPRASHVEPAPAPAVATGAECRDGRDGPALEPKAATKLPPPPPPSEPCPSKVSGQRPGRQPGAAQTGGALPQQAVAQISDADAAGGGSLGRIGLATFGLETLDGDLCSKCYEHPGGGAAYRASDEELNEALTRRKFPSEVILDARMFPDPDAGNVTRHSGRHHLIITRLFNHRNFKMWLERAKRKIEKAARDAAPSGGGSGSFNVAVYCRAGKHRSVAASVILHYILKAEGWTCPDVQHLSYERWGRNCCKGQCQECLDPPEQLQDILRSALRLWRDLR
;
A
#
# COMPACT_ATOMS: atom_id res chain seq x y z
N MET A 1 14.94 3.76 -18.69
CA MET A 1 15.57 4.01 -17.38
C MET A 1 14.56 4.77 -16.55
N LEU A 2 14.17 4.22 -15.40
CA LEU A 2 13.24 4.88 -14.47
C LEU A 2 14.04 5.79 -13.53
N PRO A 3 13.45 6.90 -13.03
CA PRO A 3 14.20 7.96 -12.37
C PRO A 3 14.86 7.45 -11.09
N ILE A 4 16.14 7.77 -10.94
CA ILE A 4 16.88 7.61 -9.70
C ILE A 4 16.21 8.53 -8.66
N ILE A 5 15.83 7.99 -7.50
CA ILE A 5 15.33 8.82 -6.39
C ILE A 5 16.55 9.51 -5.75
N LEU A 6 16.68 10.81 -6.00
CA LEU A 6 17.68 11.70 -5.42
C LEU A 6 17.02 12.59 -4.37
N LEU A 7 17.76 12.93 -3.32
CA LEU A 7 17.32 13.89 -2.30
C LEU A 7 18.23 15.13 -2.33
N PRO A 8 17.69 16.34 -2.05
CA PRO A 8 18.52 17.51 -1.81
C PRO A 8 19.53 17.28 -0.66
N GLY A 9 20.74 17.79 -0.83
CA GLY A 9 21.91 17.58 0.05
C GLY A 9 22.67 16.28 -0.21
N GLU A 10 22.31 15.49 -1.24
CA GLU A 10 23.05 14.27 -1.56
C GLU A 10 24.25 14.52 -2.46
N ALA A 11 25.41 14.00 -2.05
CA ALA A 11 26.56 13.88 -2.93
C ALA A 11 26.32 12.77 -3.97
N VAL A 12 26.45 13.12 -5.24
CA VAL A 12 26.43 12.20 -6.37
C VAL A 12 27.72 12.33 -7.17
N THR A 13 28.07 11.28 -7.88
CA THR A 13 29.24 11.24 -8.76
C THR A 13 28.77 11.18 -10.20
N LEU A 14 29.31 12.03 -11.07
CA LEU A 14 29.01 11.95 -12.50
C LEU A 14 29.59 10.67 -13.12
N ILE A 15 28.77 9.91 -13.84
CA ILE A 15 29.23 8.70 -14.55
C ILE A 15 29.76 9.01 -15.95
N GLU A 16 29.37 10.15 -16.52
CA GLU A 16 29.80 10.66 -17.82
C GLU A 16 30.01 12.16 -17.72
N ALA A 17 30.92 12.72 -18.51
CA ALA A 17 31.15 14.15 -18.50
C ALA A 17 29.92 14.90 -19.03
N SER A 18 29.46 15.91 -18.28
CA SER A 18 28.46 16.86 -18.75
C SER A 18 29.16 17.95 -19.54
N VAL A 19 28.79 18.13 -20.81
CA VAL A 19 29.30 19.21 -21.66
C VAL A 19 28.21 20.26 -21.75
N SER A 20 28.45 21.42 -21.14
CA SER A 20 27.54 22.56 -21.22
C SER A 20 27.90 23.45 -22.41
N HIS A 21 26.92 23.71 -23.29
CA HIS A 21 27.02 24.72 -24.35
C HIS A 21 26.09 25.93 -24.09
N GLU A 22 25.30 25.89 -23.02
CA GLU A 22 24.24 26.87 -22.74
C GLU A 22 24.28 27.34 -21.27
N SER A 23 23.92 28.61 -21.04
CA SER A 23 23.90 29.20 -19.71
C SER A 23 22.89 28.48 -18.80
N GLY A 24 23.32 28.04 -17.61
CA GLY A 24 22.47 27.39 -16.62
C GLY A 24 22.72 25.88 -16.44
N TYR A 25 23.45 25.24 -17.38
CA TYR A 25 23.86 23.85 -17.24
C TYR A 25 25.28 23.75 -16.68
N LEU A 26 25.49 22.81 -15.77
CA LEU A 26 26.80 22.57 -15.19
C LEU A 26 27.60 21.65 -16.10
N ALA A 27 28.67 22.17 -16.70
CA ALA A 27 29.71 21.30 -17.23
C ALA A 27 30.41 20.63 -16.04
N ALA A 28 30.57 19.32 -16.05
CA ALA A 28 31.25 18.61 -14.97
C ALA A 28 31.94 17.38 -15.54
N ARG A 29 33.10 17.03 -14.98
CA ARG A 29 33.90 15.91 -15.45
C ARG A 29 33.28 14.59 -15.00
N GLN A 30 33.57 13.53 -15.74
CA GLN A 30 33.34 12.18 -15.26
C GLN A 30 34.06 11.99 -13.92
N ASP A 31 33.42 11.28 -12.99
CA ASP A 31 33.85 11.04 -11.62
C ASP A 31 33.90 12.27 -10.70
N GLU A 32 33.44 13.44 -11.17
CA GLU A 32 33.32 14.63 -10.33
C GLU A 32 32.19 14.48 -9.32
N LYS A 33 32.44 14.91 -8.08
CA LYS A 33 31.45 14.90 -7.00
C LYS A 33 30.68 16.21 -6.99
N VAL A 34 29.36 16.11 -6.97
CA VAL A 34 28.46 17.25 -6.89
C VAL A 34 27.43 17.00 -5.80
N GLU A 35 26.99 18.06 -5.14
CA GLU A 35 25.89 18.04 -4.17
C GLU A 35 24.59 18.43 -4.87
N VAL A 36 23.56 17.61 -4.76
CA VAL A 36 22.23 17.89 -5.29
C VAL A 36 21.59 18.99 -4.45
N LEU A 37 21.36 20.16 -5.04
CA LEU A 37 20.66 21.27 -4.37
C LEU A 37 19.15 21.19 -4.59
N TYR A 38 18.72 20.74 -5.76
CA TYR A 38 17.32 20.62 -6.14
C TYR A 38 17.10 19.46 -7.11
N VAL A 39 15.96 18.79 -6.98
CA VAL A 39 15.53 17.72 -7.87
C VAL A 39 14.34 18.21 -8.67
N GLY A 40 14.47 18.17 -9.99
CA GLY A 40 13.46 18.60 -10.94
C GLY A 40 12.12 17.91 -10.71
N ARG A 41 11.04 18.69 -10.84
CA ARG A 41 9.68 18.20 -10.66
C ARG A 41 9.30 17.21 -11.77
N HIS A 42 8.74 16.08 -11.39
CA HIS A 42 8.32 15.06 -12.38
C HIS A 42 7.07 15.50 -13.17
N ASP A 43 6.26 16.39 -12.62
CA ASP A 43 5.07 16.94 -13.28
C ASP A 43 5.36 18.14 -14.19
N ASP A 44 6.62 18.59 -14.24
CA ASP A 44 7.09 19.68 -15.09
C ASP A 44 7.96 19.09 -16.21
N GLU A 45 7.50 19.18 -17.47
CA GLU A 45 8.19 18.54 -18.60
C GLU A 45 9.62 19.06 -18.80
N ASP A 46 9.88 20.30 -18.40
CA ASP A 46 11.19 20.95 -18.54
C ASP A 46 12.15 20.58 -17.40
N GLU A 47 11.63 20.23 -16.22
CA GLU A 47 12.43 19.82 -15.06
C GLU A 47 12.53 18.29 -14.92
N ALA A 48 11.64 17.53 -15.57
CA ALA A 48 11.56 16.08 -15.44
C ALA A 48 12.86 15.40 -15.89
N GLY A 49 13.55 14.79 -14.93
CA GLY A 49 14.82 14.11 -15.17
C GLY A 49 16.06 15.00 -15.04
N TRP A 50 15.92 16.23 -14.52
CA TRP A 50 17.03 17.13 -14.23
C TRP A 50 17.25 17.30 -12.73
N ILE A 51 18.49 17.62 -12.35
CA ILE A 51 18.87 18.02 -11.00
C ILE A 51 19.71 19.29 -11.07
N TYR A 52 19.49 20.20 -10.13
CA TYR A 52 20.36 21.35 -9.94
C TYR A 52 21.38 21.00 -8.88
N VAL A 53 22.66 21.12 -9.20
CA VAL A 53 23.75 20.62 -8.35
C VAL A 53 24.83 21.68 -8.12
N GLN A 54 25.69 21.46 -7.14
CA GLN A 54 26.87 22.26 -6.83
C GLN A 54 28.13 21.39 -6.79
N ARG A 55 29.23 21.83 -7.42
CA ARG A 55 30.50 21.09 -7.35
C ARG A 55 31.05 21.02 -5.92
N LEU A 56 31.53 19.83 -5.52
CA LEU A 56 32.19 19.59 -4.23
C LEU A 56 33.70 19.45 -4.47
N GLY A 57 34.51 20.48 -4.15
CA GLY A 57 35.97 20.31 -4.04
C GLY A 57 36.88 21.35 -4.71
N GLU A 58 36.35 22.44 -5.26
CA GLU A 58 37.22 23.54 -5.74
C GLU A 58 37.46 24.56 -4.62
N ASP A 59 38.74 24.75 -4.30
CA ASP A 59 39.28 25.73 -3.36
C ASP A 59 38.50 27.06 -3.49
N ASP A 60 37.94 27.57 -2.38
CA ASP A 60 36.97 28.70 -2.33
C ASP A 60 37.48 30.04 -2.91
N ARG A 61 38.72 30.03 -3.44
CA ARG A 61 39.43 31.18 -3.97
C ARG A 61 39.03 31.54 -5.40
N ASP A 62 38.47 30.60 -6.18
CA ASP A 62 37.84 30.92 -7.46
C ASP A 62 36.33 31.10 -7.26
N LYS A 63 35.85 32.34 -7.39
CA LYS A 63 34.43 32.72 -7.30
C LYS A 63 33.81 32.89 -8.68
N SER A 64 34.12 32.01 -9.63
CA SER A 64 33.42 32.03 -10.91
C SER A 64 31.98 31.53 -10.71
N ASP A 65 31.05 32.12 -11.44
CA ASP A 65 29.61 31.80 -11.44
C ASP A 65 29.29 30.38 -11.98
N GLU A 66 30.31 29.54 -12.22
CA GLU A 66 30.19 28.21 -12.85
C GLU A 66 30.12 27.05 -11.85
N LYS A 67 29.95 27.31 -10.55
CA LYS A 67 29.94 26.24 -9.52
C LYS A 67 28.62 25.47 -9.41
N GLN A 68 27.55 25.99 -10.01
CA GLN A 68 26.21 25.43 -9.92
C GLN A 68 25.56 25.37 -11.30
N GLY A 69 24.65 24.40 -11.48
CA GLY A 69 23.88 24.30 -12.70
C GLY A 69 23.10 22.99 -12.78
N TRP A 70 22.31 22.88 -13.84
CA TRP A 70 21.51 21.70 -14.13
C TRP A 70 22.33 20.58 -14.77
N ILE A 71 22.04 19.33 -14.36
CA ILE A 71 22.60 18.08 -14.91
C ILE A 71 21.46 17.08 -15.11
N ASP A 72 21.48 16.30 -16.19
CA ASP A 72 20.53 15.20 -16.41
C ASP A 72 20.78 14.09 -15.39
N THR A 73 19.72 13.65 -14.71
CA THR A 73 19.75 12.56 -13.71
C THR A 73 20.37 11.27 -14.23
N LYS A 74 20.38 11.03 -15.55
CA LYS A 74 21.03 9.88 -16.18
C LYS A 74 22.56 9.94 -16.13
N LEU A 75 23.13 11.13 -15.96
CA LEU A 75 24.59 11.35 -15.94
C LEU A 75 25.17 11.21 -14.54
N VAL A 76 24.35 10.96 -13.51
CA VAL A 76 24.80 10.85 -12.13
C VAL A 76 24.52 9.47 -11.56
N LYS A 77 25.40 9.03 -10.67
CA LYS A 77 25.24 7.85 -9.83
C LYS A 77 25.35 8.27 -8.37
N LEU A 78 24.43 7.79 -7.53
CA LEU A 78 24.59 8.02 -6.09
C LEU A 78 25.85 7.31 -5.59
N ASP A 79 26.65 7.99 -4.77
CA ASP A 79 27.68 7.39 -3.93
C ASP A 79 27.00 6.68 -2.74
N ARG A 80 26.20 5.64 -3.03
CA ARG A 80 25.51 4.78 -2.06
C ARG A 80 26.52 3.79 -1.48
N ARG A 81 26.84 3.90 -0.19
CA ARG A 81 27.80 3.00 0.44
C ARG A 81 27.09 1.97 1.30
N VAL A 82 27.57 0.73 1.20
CA VAL A 82 27.26 -0.28 2.22
C VAL A 82 27.94 0.15 3.51
N GLY A 83 27.21 0.08 4.63
CA GLY A 83 27.64 0.56 5.95
C GLY A 83 27.12 1.96 6.30
N ASP A 84 26.45 2.66 5.38
CA ASP A 84 25.80 3.92 5.69
C ASP A 84 24.76 3.73 6.81
N LYS A 85 24.71 4.69 7.75
CA LYS A 85 23.68 4.72 8.79
C LYS A 85 22.56 5.65 8.35
N VAL A 86 21.34 5.15 8.36
CA VAL A 86 20.13 5.91 8.04
C VAL A 86 19.15 5.84 9.21
N ILE A 87 18.29 6.85 9.35
CA ILE A 87 17.24 6.88 10.36
C ILE A 87 15.94 6.41 9.72
N VAL A 88 15.18 5.59 10.41
CA VAL A 88 13.86 5.17 9.95
C VAL A 88 12.88 6.33 10.12
N GLY A 89 12.32 6.83 9.02
CA GLY A 89 11.32 7.91 9.01
C GLY A 89 9.98 7.47 9.61
N PRO A 90 9.05 8.42 9.84
CA PRO A 90 7.72 8.13 10.41
C PRO A 90 6.81 7.32 9.48
N ASN A 91 7.10 7.32 8.17
CA ASN A 91 6.30 6.66 7.14
C ASN A 91 6.83 5.27 6.81
N LEU A 92 6.83 4.37 7.79
CA LEU A 92 7.17 2.96 7.58
C LEU A 92 6.12 2.31 6.67
N GLN A 93 6.50 2.03 5.42
CA GLN A 93 5.68 1.25 4.50
C GLN A 93 5.91 -0.24 4.77
N PRO A 94 4.84 -1.06 4.88
CA PRO A 94 4.98 -2.51 4.92
C PRO A 94 5.62 -3.03 3.62
N ALA A 95 6.44 -4.08 3.73
CA ALA A 95 6.97 -4.76 2.56
C ALA A 95 5.84 -5.30 1.69
N VAL A 96 5.92 -5.09 0.37
CA VAL A 96 4.88 -5.53 -0.58
C VAL A 96 5.03 -7.02 -0.93
N TYR A 97 6.16 -7.65 -0.57
CA TYR A 97 6.52 -9.02 -0.95
C TYR A 97 6.78 -9.91 0.26
N ASP A 98 6.86 -11.23 0.04
CA ASP A 98 7.27 -12.30 0.99
C ASP A 98 8.75 -12.20 1.42
N VAL A 99 9.31 -10.98 1.40
CA VAL A 99 10.65 -10.69 1.86
C VAL A 99 10.62 -10.41 3.35
N VAL A 100 11.69 -10.80 4.04
CA VAL A 100 11.87 -10.53 5.47
C VAL A 100 11.91 -9.01 5.67
N GLN A 101 10.80 -8.43 6.12
CA GLN A 101 10.73 -7.00 6.43
C GLN A 101 11.49 -6.71 7.72
N LEU A 102 12.30 -5.64 7.72
CA LEU A 102 12.95 -5.20 8.94
C LEU A 102 11.91 -4.56 9.88
N ILE A 103 11.69 -5.20 11.03
CA ILE A 103 10.82 -4.65 12.08
C ILE A 103 11.63 -3.61 12.87
N CYS A 104 11.40 -2.34 12.59
CA CYS A 104 12.02 -1.20 13.29
C CYS A 104 10.98 -0.13 13.60
N ARG A 105 11.32 0.82 14.48
CA ARG A 105 10.49 1.98 14.83
C ARG A 105 11.03 3.22 14.14
N SER A 106 10.14 4.17 13.89
CA SER A 106 10.57 5.50 13.48
C SER A 106 11.54 6.10 14.49
N GLY A 107 12.65 6.66 14.01
CA GLY A 107 13.77 7.16 14.79
C GLY A 107 14.90 6.14 15.01
N ASP A 108 14.69 4.85 14.71
CA ASP A 108 15.76 3.86 14.84
C ASP A 108 16.85 4.12 13.79
N ALA A 109 18.11 4.08 14.24
CA ALA A 109 19.25 4.07 13.33
C ALA A 109 19.50 2.66 12.83
N VAL A 110 19.50 2.49 11.50
CA VAL A 110 19.75 1.22 10.83
C VAL A 110 20.98 1.34 9.94
N GLU A 111 21.74 0.25 9.82
CA GLU A 111 22.94 0.20 8.99
C GLU A 111 22.60 -0.47 7.65
N VAL A 112 22.82 0.22 6.54
CA VAL A 112 22.54 -0.31 5.20
C VAL A 112 23.54 -1.41 4.85
N LYS A 113 23.06 -2.64 4.70
CA LYS A 113 23.89 -3.80 4.32
C LYS A 113 23.89 -4.03 2.81
N HIS A 114 22.80 -3.69 2.13
CA HIS A 114 22.69 -3.78 0.69
C HIS A 114 21.69 -2.76 0.16
N TRP A 115 21.99 -2.18 -0.99
CA TRP A 115 21.05 -1.36 -1.75
C TRP A 115 20.40 -2.27 -2.80
N GLY A 116 19.08 -2.24 -2.91
CA GLY A 116 18.39 -3.03 -3.92
C GLY A 116 18.87 -2.68 -5.32
N ARG A 117 18.88 -3.68 -6.21
CA ARG A 117 19.53 -3.54 -7.52
C ARG A 117 18.75 -2.59 -8.43
N GLU A 118 19.46 -1.72 -9.14
CA GLU A 118 18.85 -0.76 -10.08
C GLU A 118 18.18 -1.44 -11.28
N ASP A 119 18.67 -2.61 -11.70
CA ASP A 119 18.12 -3.41 -12.78
C ASP A 119 16.90 -4.26 -12.36
N ASN A 120 16.61 -4.35 -11.06
CA ASN A 120 15.47 -5.07 -10.53
C ASN A 120 14.38 -4.09 -10.06
N GLU A 121 13.29 -3.99 -10.83
CA GLU A 121 12.19 -3.07 -10.53
C GLU A 121 11.56 -3.27 -9.16
N ASP A 122 11.58 -4.50 -8.64
CA ASP A 122 11.02 -4.84 -7.34
C ASP A 122 11.95 -4.42 -6.18
N GLU A 123 13.26 -4.30 -6.42
CA GLU A 123 14.26 -4.00 -5.39
C GLU A 123 14.79 -2.56 -5.45
N ARG A 124 14.72 -1.86 -6.59
CA ARG A 124 15.39 -0.57 -6.80
C ARG A 124 15.06 0.53 -5.78
N ASN A 125 13.89 0.42 -5.14
CA ASN A 125 13.41 1.35 -4.11
C ASN A 125 13.50 0.76 -2.70
N TRP A 126 14.30 -0.27 -2.50
CA TRP A 126 14.47 -0.96 -1.23
C TRP A 126 15.93 -0.95 -0.79
N ILE A 127 16.12 -0.94 0.52
CA ILE A 127 17.41 -1.15 1.16
C ILE A 127 17.29 -2.35 2.08
N TYR A 128 18.29 -3.21 2.07
CA TYR A 128 18.43 -4.27 3.07
C TYR A 128 19.30 -3.71 4.20
N ALA A 129 18.72 -3.58 5.37
CA ALA A 129 19.37 -2.94 6.51
C ALA A 129 19.40 -3.86 7.73
N GLU A 130 20.33 -3.57 8.64
CA GLU A 130 20.43 -4.20 9.96
C GLU A 130 20.00 -3.19 11.03
N GLY A 131 19.00 -3.55 11.82
CA GLY A 131 18.49 -2.75 12.91
C GLY A 131 19.35 -2.83 14.18
N PRO A 132 19.04 -2.02 15.21
CA PRO A 132 19.79 -2.00 16.47
C PRO A 132 19.70 -3.33 17.25
N ASP A 133 18.69 -4.16 16.98
CA ASP A 133 18.52 -5.49 17.54
C ASP A 133 19.22 -6.59 16.73
N GLN A 134 20.11 -6.22 15.80
CA GLN A 134 20.81 -7.09 14.84
C GLN A 134 19.90 -7.90 13.92
N LYS A 135 18.59 -7.61 13.88
CA LYS A 135 17.72 -8.18 12.86
C LYS A 135 17.97 -7.49 11.54
N ARG A 136 17.80 -8.26 10.47
CA ARG A 136 17.99 -7.78 9.10
C ARG A 136 16.71 -7.92 8.32
N GLY A 137 16.50 -7.00 7.39
CA GLY A 137 15.37 -7.05 6.50
C GLY A 137 15.34 -5.88 5.54
N TRP A 138 14.35 -5.91 4.66
CA TRP A 138 14.15 -4.87 3.67
C TRP A 138 13.32 -3.72 4.23
N LEU A 139 13.71 -2.49 3.87
CA LEU A 139 13.00 -1.24 4.11
C LEU A 139 12.84 -0.50 2.79
N HIS A 140 11.69 0.15 2.60
CA HIS A 140 11.50 1.03 1.44
C HIS A 140 12.34 2.30 1.60
N LEU A 141 12.90 2.81 0.52
CA LEU A 141 13.80 3.96 0.53
C LEU A 141 13.10 5.23 1.07
N GLU A 142 11.81 5.40 0.78
CA GLU A 142 11.00 6.51 1.33
C GLU A 142 10.75 6.41 2.84
N SER A 143 10.98 5.23 3.44
CA SER A 143 10.86 5.03 4.88
C SER A 143 12.15 5.33 5.63
N VAL A 144 13.19 5.82 4.96
CA VAL A 144 14.44 6.22 5.61
C VAL A 144 14.80 7.67 5.32
N GLU A 145 15.33 8.33 6.33
CA GLU A 145 15.91 9.66 6.29
C GLU A 145 17.42 9.48 6.43
N LYS A 146 18.20 10.09 5.54
CA LYS A 146 19.66 10.04 5.64
C LYS A 146 20.07 10.69 6.96
N LEU A 147 20.93 10.01 7.71
CA LEU A 147 21.50 10.59 8.92
C LEU A 147 22.42 11.71 8.43
N GLN A 148 21.91 12.94 8.35
CA GLN A 148 22.75 14.11 8.11
C GLN A 148 23.83 14.05 9.18
N THR A 149 25.06 13.74 8.79
CA THR A 149 26.23 14.02 9.59
C THR A 149 26.23 15.53 9.75
N ARG A 150 25.58 16.00 10.81
CA ARG A 150 25.54 17.40 11.18
C ARG A 150 26.99 17.82 11.33
N SER A 151 27.51 18.50 10.30
CA SER A 151 28.48 19.56 10.52
C SER A 151 27.89 20.43 11.62
N SER A 152 28.66 20.66 12.67
CA SER A 152 28.24 21.11 14.00
C SER A 152 27.57 22.48 14.08
N ASP A 153 27.23 23.12 12.96
CA ASP A 153 27.08 24.58 12.93
C ASP A 153 25.66 25.09 12.62
N HIS A 154 24.65 24.22 12.57
CA HIS A 154 23.24 24.68 12.49
C HIS A 154 22.42 24.23 13.70
N ASN A 155 22.33 25.14 14.66
CA ASN A 155 21.37 25.12 15.77
C ASN A 155 19.95 25.03 15.20
N ALA A 156 19.36 23.83 15.19
CA ALA A 156 17.91 23.72 15.11
C ALA A 156 17.33 24.49 16.31
N PRO A 157 16.45 25.50 16.10
CA PRO A 157 15.93 26.28 17.20
C PRO A 157 15.16 25.37 18.15
N ARG A 158 15.46 25.47 19.44
CA ARG A 158 14.67 24.76 20.47
C ARG A 158 13.21 25.19 20.35
N PRO A 159 12.24 24.27 20.53
CA PRO A 159 10.83 24.65 20.56
C PRO A 159 10.64 25.75 21.61
N TRP A 160 10.01 26.83 21.18
CA TRP A 160 9.77 28.02 21.99
C TRP A 160 8.27 28.36 21.97
N HIS A 161 7.84 29.12 22.97
CA HIS A 161 6.43 29.48 23.13
C HIS A 161 6.19 30.89 22.59
N ALA A 162 5.13 31.05 21.81
CA ALA A 162 4.77 32.31 21.17
C ALA A 162 3.34 32.70 21.51
N LEU A 163 3.07 34.00 21.58
CA LEU A 163 1.72 34.51 21.81
C LEU A 163 1.04 34.78 20.46
N LEU A 164 -0.17 34.25 20.28
CA LEU A 164 -0.95 34.43 19.05
C LEU A 164 -1.50 35.86 18.95
N GLN A 165 -1.24 36.56 17.84
CA GLN A 165 -1.76 37.91 17.58
C GLN A 165 -3.06 37.94 16.77
N ASP A 166 -3.35 36.87 16.04
CA ASP A 166 -4.49 36.76 15.12
C ASP A 166 -5.14 35.37 15.18
N THR A 167 -6.43 35.25 14.82
CA THR A 167 -7.30 34.10 15.11
C THR A 167 -7.33 33.00 14.05
N ASP A 168 -6.63 33.17 12.93
CA ASP A 168 -6.69 32.24 11.81
C ASP A 168 -5.54 31.23 11.83
N LEU A 169 -5.87 29.99 12.17
CA LEU A 169 -5.01 28.83 11.98
C LEU A 169 -5.50 28.02 10.79
N LEU A 170 -4.61 27.70 9.86
CA LEU A 170 -4.93 26.79 8.77
C LEU A 170 -4.77 25.36 9.31
N PRO A 171 -5.84 24.55 9.33
CA PRO A 171 -5.84 23.22 9.95
C PRO A 171 -5.20 22.19 9.02
N PHE A 172 -3.94 22.37 8.68
CA PHE A 172 -3.16 21.42 7.90
C PHE A 172 -1.96 20.99 8.74
N PRO A 173 -1.99 19.79 9.37
CA PRO A 173 -0.89 19.36 10.21
C PRO A 173 0.42 19.12 9.44
N ASN A 174 0.37 18.96 8.10
CA ASN A 174 1.49 18.40 7.32
C ASN A 174 1.87 19.17 6.04
N ILE A 175 1.25 20.32 5.72
CA ILE A 175 1.50 21.00 4.44
C ILE A 175 1.55 22.52 4.65
N ALA A 176 2.67 23.14 4.29
CA ALA A 176 2.82 24.59 4.25
C ALA A 176 1.91 25.20 3.16
N PRO A 177 1.24 26.33 3.40
CA PRO A 177 0.18 26.85 2.52
C PRO A 177 0.59 27.26 1.11
N GLU A 178 1.87 27.46 0.83
CA GLU A 178 2.35 27.66 -0.56
C GLU A 178 2.07 26.45 -1.46
N ARG A 179 1.84 25.28 -0.86
CA ARG A 179 1.42 24.05 -1.55
C ARG A 179 -0.11 23.88 -1.61
N GLN A 180 -0.89 24.86 -1.15
CA GLN A 180 -2.36 24.78 -1.00
C GLN A 180 -3.14 25.08 -2.29
N SER A 181 -2.55 25.82 -3.25
CA SER A 181 -3.19 26.11 -4.55
C SER A 181 -3.56 24.84 -5.34
N GLN A 182 -2.90 23.72 -5.06
CA GLN A 182 -3.16 22.41 -5.66
C GLN A 182 -4.29 21.60 -4.98
N TYR A 183 -4.82 22.04 -3.83
CA TYR A 183 -5.79 21.27 -3.03
C TYR A 183 -7.09 22.04 -2.71
N ALA A 184 -7.47 23.00 -3.56
CA ALA A 184 -8.56 23.95 -3.35
C ALA A 184 -9.99 23.36 -3.20
N SER A 185 -10.18 22.04 -3.15
CA SER A 185 -11.51 21.40 -3.04
C SER A 185 -11.90 20.90 -1.65
N TYR A 186 -11.04 21.05 -0.63
CA TYR A 186 -11.39 20.65 0.73
C TYR A 186 -12.07 21.78 1.50
N GLU A 187 -13.33 21.58 1.84
CA GLU A 187 -14.07 22.42 2.78
C GLU A 187 -13.42 22.27 4.16
N THR A 188 -12.56 23.23 4.53
CA THR A 188 -11.78 23.17 5.77
C THR A 188 -12.66 23.58 6.96
N ARG A 189 -12.73 22.72 7.98
CA ARG A 189 -13.23 23.14 9.30
C ARG A 189 -12.22 24.12 9.89
N LYS A 190 -12.48 25.42 9.77
CA LYS A 190 -11.70 26.45 10.49
C LYS A 190 -11.64 26.08 11.97
N VAL A 191 -10.43 25.83 12.47
CA VAL A 191 -10.20 25.74 13.91
C VAL A 191 -10.08 27.17 14.39
N SER A 192 -11.13 27.66 15.05
CA SER A 192 -11.09 28.98 15.67
C SER A 192 -10.12 28.95 16.85
N ILE A 193 -8.99 29.64 16.73
CA ILE A 193 -8.06 29.87 17.84
C ILE A 193 -8.26 31.29 18.33
N THR A 194 -8.23 31.49 19.64
CA THR A 194 -8.42 32.81 20.23
C THR A 194 -7.08 33.57 20.28
N LYS A 195 -7.10 34.84 19.88
CA LYS A 195 -5.98 35.77 20.08
C LYS A 195 -5.53 35.77 21.54
N GLY A 196 -4.22 35.79 21.78
CA GLY A 196 -3.62 35.74 23.10
C GLY A 196 -3.32 34.34 23.65
N MET A 197 -3.67 33.28 22.92
CA MET A 197 -3.24 31.92 23.28
C MET A 197 -1.72 31.76 23.11
N VAL A 198 -1.10 31.04 24.06
CA VAL A 198 0.29 30.60 23.94
C VAL A 198 0.32 29.32 23.10
N VAL A 199 1.13 29.31 22.06
CA VAL A 199 1.35 28.15 21.18
C VAL A 199 2.81 27.72 21.23
N GLN A 200 3.05 26.41 21.08
CA GLN A 200 4.40 25.87 20.96
C GLN A 200 4.79 25.85 19.48
N VAL A 201 5.87 26.55 19.12
CA VAL A 201 6.41 26.53 17.76
C VAL A 201 7.28 25.28 17.60
N GLU A 202 6.89 24.38 16.71
CA GLU A 202 7.60 23.10 16.46
C GLU A 202 8.53 23.19 15.25
N GLN A 203 8.16 23.97 14.21
CA GLN A 203 8.94 24.07 12.96
C GLN A 203 8.81 25.47 12.35
N TYR A 204 9.86 25.89 11.65
CA TYR A 204 9.94 27.19 10.98
C TYR A 204 10.33 26.97 9.51
N GLU A 205 9.54 27.51 8.57
CA GLU A 205 9.79 27.46 7.13
C GLU A 205 9.48 28.84 6.53
N ASP A 206 10.51 29.65 6.30
CA ASP A 206 10.43 31.02 5.78
C ASP A 206 9.42 31.93 6.52
N LYS A 207 8.23 32.15 5.94
CA LYS A 207 7.15 32.98 6.53
C LYS A 207 6.12 32.17 7.30
N TRP A 208 6.28 30.85 7.37
CA TRP A 208 5.35 29.93 7.97
C TRP A 208 5.95 29.23 9.18
N VAL A 209 5.11 28.98 10.17
CA VAL A 209 5.45 28.27 11.39
C VAL A 209 4.41 27.21 11.67
N LYS A 210 4.89 26.01 11.99
CA LYS A 210 4.05 24.93 12.47
C LYS A 210 3.92 25.09 13.98
N VAL A 211 2.69 25.32 14.44
CA VAL A 211 2.40 25.54 15.84
C VAL A 211 1.52 24.43 16.39
N LYS A 212 1.71 24.12 17.67
CA LYS A 212 0.91 23.15 18.42
C LYS A 212 0.22 23.84 19.58
N VAL A 213 -1.09 23.61 19.67
CA VAL A 213 -1.98 24.15 20.69
C VAL A 213 -2.15 23.11 21.82
N SER A 214 -2.49 23.55 23.03
CA SER A 214 -2.61 22.75 24.27
C SER A 214 -3.56 21.55 24.26
N LYS A 215 -4.24 21.27 23.13
CA LYS A 215 -5.11 20.09 22.91
C LYS A 215 -4.61 19.16 21.79
N GLY A 216 -3.34 19.26 21.42
CA GLY A 216 -2.72 18.40 20.39
C GLY A 216 -3.08 18.76 18.96
N VAL A 217 -3.83 19.85 18.75
CA VAL A 217 -4.09 20.39 17.41
C VAL A 217 -2.83 21.09 16.92
N CYS A 218 -2.36 20.71 15.74
CA CYS A 218 -1.25 21.36 15.07
C CYS A 218 -1.69 21.91 13.70
N GLY A 219 -1.05 22.99 13.27
CA GLY A 219 -1.29 23.59 11.97
C GLY A 219 -0.25 24.66 11.63
N TRP A 220 -0.26 25.09 10.37
CA TRP A 220 0.62 26.12 9.87
C TRP A 220 -0.04 27.50 9.96
N MET A 221 0.74 28.52 10.31
CA MET A 221 0.33 29.92 10.25
C MET A 221 1.49 30.85 9.91
N LEU A 222 1.18 32.09 9.53
CA LEU A 222 2.20 33.09 9.22
C LEU A 222 2.97 33.50 10.49
N THR A 223 4.28 33.67 10.36
CA THR A 223 5.15 34.16 11.44
C THR A 223 4.73 35.54 11.95
N SER A 224 4.16 36.37 11.07
CA SER A 224 3.57 37.68 11.42
C SER A 224 2.44 37.58 12.44
N ASN A 225 1.81 36.42 12.58
CA ASN A 225 0.71 36.20 13.52
C ASN A 225 1.20 35.76 14.90
N LEU A 226 2.52 35.64 15.09
CA LEU A 226 3.14 35.35 16.38
C LEU A 226 3.84 36.60 16.94
N LYS A 227 3.71 36.80 18.25
CA LYS A 227 4.60 37.69 19.01
C LYS A 227 5.58 36.82 19.79
N ALA A 228 6.88 37.03 19.58
CA ALA A 228 7.88 36.47 20.48
C ALA A 228 7.60 37.01 21.88
N ASP A 229 7.26 36.13 22.81
CA ASP A 229 7.07 36.51 24.21
C ASP A 229 8.46 36.68 24.82
N ALA A 230 8.88 37.94 24.99
CA ALA A 230 10.21 38.28 25.50
C ALA A 230 10.34 38.08 27.03
N SER A 231 9.32 37.52 27.71
CA SER A 231 9.19 37.71 29.16
C SER A 231 8.41 36.62 29.92
N GLN A 232 8.56 35.35 29.57
CA GLN A 232 8.16 34.27 30.50
C GLN A 232 9.30 33.29 30.78
N GLU A 233 9.82 33.35 32.02
CA GLU A 233 10.47 32.20 32.64
C GLU A 233 9.50 31.00 32.58
N PRO A 234 10.00 29.79 32.30
CA PRO A 234 9.16 28.60 32.30
C PRO A 234 8.45 28.47 33.65
N PRO A 235 7.16 28.08 33.69
CA PRO A 235 6.46 27.90 34.95
C PRO A 235 7.23 26.90 35.83
N PRO A 236 7.35 27.16 37.14
CA PRO A 236 8.09 26.27 38.04
C PRO A 236 7.52 24.86 37.95
N PRO A 237 8.38 23.82 37.96
CA PRO A 237 7.93 22.44 37.89
C PRO A 237 6.90 22.17 38.99
N SER A 238 5.81 21.50 38.63
CA SER A 238 4.78 21.09 39.60
C SER A 238 5.43 20.32 40.76
N PRO A 239 5.06 20.59 42.02
CA PRO A 239 5.69 19.97 43.17
C PRO A 239 5.55 18.45 43.10
N SER A 240 6.69 17.76 43.22
CA SER A 240 6.75 16.31 43.29
C SER A 240 5.83 15.78 44.40
N PRO A 241 5.08 14.68 44.16
CA PRO A 241 4.30 14.06 45.22
C PRO A 241 5.21 13.63 46.38
N PRO A 242 4.78 13.80 47.64
CA PRO A 242 5.60 13.47 48.79
C PRO A 242 5.93 11.97 48.84
N PRO A 243 7.13 11.60 49.33
CA PRO A 243 7.56 10.21 49.43
C PRO A 243 6.61 9.43 50.35
N ALA A 244 6.16 8.26 49.87
CA ALA A 244 5.39 7.32 50.65
C ALA A 244 6.13 6.97 51.94
N ALA A 245 5.52 7.30 53.08
CA ALA A 245 6.05 7.00 54.39
C ALA A 245 6.17 5.48 54.58
N ALA A 246 7.37 5.05 54.98
CA ALA A 246 7.63 3.70 55.43
C ALA A 246 6.81 3.40 56.69
N VAL A 247 5.81 2.55 56.55
CA VAL A 247 5.05 2.01 57.69
C VAL A 247 5.91 0.97 58.40
N LYS A 248 6.41 1.36 59.57
CA LYS A 248 7.07 0.49 60.54
C LYS A 248 5.98 -0.29 61.28
N MET A 249 5.75 -1.56 60.92
CA MET A 249 4.85 -2.44 61.67
C MET A 249 5.59 -3.03 62.88
N THR A 250 5.24 -2.54 64.07
CA THR A 250 5.47 -3.23 65.34
C THR A 250 4.36 -4.25 65.59
N SER A 251 4.81 -5.44 65.97
CA SER A 251 4.09 -6.59 66.51
C SER A 251 3.02 -6.26 67.56
N LEU A 252 1.87 -6.94 67.49
CA LEU A 252 1.22 -7.58 68.63
C LEU A 252 0.17 -8.62 68.18
N ASP A 253 0.19 -9.75 68.88
CA ASP A 253 -0.63 -10.96 68.74
C ASP A 253 -2.15 -10.75 68.80
N ALA A 254 -2.90 -11.58 68.06
CA ALA A 254 -3.87 -12.54 68.61
C ALA A 254 -4.82 -13.13 67.52
N SER A 255 -4.58 -14.40 67.19
CA SER A 255 -5.56 -15.49 67.04
C SER A 255 -6.88 -15.31 66.25
N LYS A 256 -7.00 -16.04 65.11
CA LYS A 256 -8.00 -17.10 64.79
C LYS A 256 -8.39 -17.12 63.29
N GLY A 257 -8.32 -18.31 62.68
CA GLY A 257 -9.13 -18.72 61.53
C GLY A 257 -8.41 -18.85 60.18
N LEU A 258 -7.98 -20.06 59.81
CA LEU A 258 -7.52 -20.44 58.46
C LEU A 258 -8.59 -21.27 57.74
N PRO A 259 -8.77 -21.05 56.42
CA PRO A 259 -8.95 -22.15 55.45
C PRO A 259 -7.96 -22.02 54.25
N PRO A 260 -7.90 -23.00 53.32
CA PRO A 260 -6.62 -23.58 52.87
C PRO A 260 -5.98 -22.96 51.63
N LYS A 261 -4.68 -23.28 51.50
CA LYS A 261 -3.71 -22.89 50.48
C LYS A 261 -3.85 -23.77 49.22
N PRO A 262 -3.82 -23.22 47.99
CA PRO A 262 -3.72 -24.02 46.78
C PRO A 262 -2.26 -24.40 46.45
N SER A 263 -2.16 -25.60 45.88
CA SER A 263 -0.98 -26.42 45.65
C SER A 263 -0.09 -25.94 44.51
N ARG A 264 1.22 -26.18 44.70
CA ARG A 264 2.31 -25.99 43.73
C ARG A 264 2.31 -27.15 42.71
N PRO A 265 2.55 -26.92 41.40
CA PRO A 265 2.85 -28.01 40.47
C PRO A 265 4.35 -28.40 40.53
N PRO A 266 4.69 -29.68 40.26
CA PRO A 266 6.05 -30.24 40.41
C PRO A 266 6.96 -30.00 39.19
N PRO A 267 8.29 -30.16 39.35
CA PRO A 267 9.25 -30.03 38.26
C PRO A 267 9.32 -31.34 37.46
N ARG A 268 9.50 -31.25 36.13
CA ARG A 268 9.77 -32.41 35.27
C ARG A 268 11.13 -32.28 34.61
N ALA A 269 11.82 -33.41 34.57
CA ALA A 269 13.25 -33.57 34.36
C ALA A 269 13.67 -33.72 32.89
N SER A 270 14.96 -33.45 32.69
CA SER A 270 15.96 -34.15 31.84
C SER A 270 15.81 -34.19 30.32
N HIS A 271 16.75 -33.47 29.67
CA HIS A 271 17.69 -33.91 28.63
C HIS A 271 17.35 -35.16 27.79
N VAL A 272 17.25 -34.95 26.47
CA VAL A 272 17.60 -35.95 25.44
C VAL A 272 18.40 -35.24 24.34
N GLU A 273 19.52 -35.85 23.99
CA GLU A 273 20.56 -35.49 23.02
C GLU A 273 20.12 -35.82 21.58
N PRO A 274 20.51 -35.06 20.54
CA PRO A 274 20.14 -35.38 19.15
C PRO A 274 21.20 -36.23 18.44
N ALA A 275 20.75 -37.30 17.77
CA ALA A 275 21.55 -38.13 16.87
C ALA A 275 21.65 -37.53 15.45
N PRO A 276 22.69 -37.86 14.65
CA PRO A 276 23.04 -37.15 13.42
C PRO A 276 22.38 -37.70 12.15
N ALA A 277 22.35 -36.85 11.12
CA ALA A 277 21.81 -37.08 9.78
C ALA A 277 22.57 -38.15 8.97
N PRO A 278 21.91 -38.83 8.00
CA PRO A 278 22.61 -39.70 7.06
C PRO A 278 23.07 -38.97 5.80
N ALA A 279 24.21 -39.44 5.29
CA ALA A 279 24.93 -38.98 4.12
C ALA A 279 24.26 -39.38 2.79
N VAL A 280 24.47 -38.53 1.79
CA VAL A 280 24.16 -38.76 0.37
C VAL A 280 25.41 -39.33 -0.31
N ALA A 281 25.29 -40.46 -1.01
CA ALA A 281 26.32 -40.98 -1.92
C ALA A 281 25.68 -41.68 -3.14
N THR A 282 25.82 -41.02 -4.29
CA THR A 282 26.31 -41.48 -5.61
C THR A 282 26.08 -42.91 -6.15
N GLY A 283 25.62 -42.94 -7.41
CA GLY A 283 25.92 -43.95 -8.46
C GLY A 283 25.03 -45.20 -8.45
N ALA A 284 24.75 -45.92 -9.54
CA ALA A 284 24.94 -45.82 -10.98
C ALA A 284 24.21 -47.07 -11.57
N GLU A 285 23.67 -46.94 -12.78
CA GLU A 285 23.52 -47.98 -13.82
C GLU A 285 22.81 -49.35 -13.60
N CYS A 286 21.91 -49.61 -14.57
CA CYS A 286 21.74 -50.83 -15.39
C CYS A 286 20.98 -52.08 -14.90
N ARG A 287 19.90 -52.34 -15.68
CA ARG A 287 19.46 -53.61 -16.33
C ARG A 287 18.59 -54.63 -15.58
N ASP A 288 17.52 -54.99 -16.31
CA ASP A 288 16.92 -56.30 -16.62
C ASP A 288 16.89 -57.41 -15.57
N GLY A 289 15.72 -58.03 -15.41
CA GLY A 289 15.65 -59.44 -15.05
C GLY A 289 14.40 -59.87 -14.31
N ARG A 290 13.73 -60.88 -14.86
CA ARG A 290 12.46 -61.48 -14.45
C ARG A 290 12.55 -62.31 -13.15
N ASP A 291 11.34 -62.69 -12.71
CA ASP A 291 10.96 -63.96 -12.07
C ASP A 291 10.83 -64.05 -10.52
N GLY A 292 9.58 -63.78 -10.06
CA GLY A 292 8.81 -64.55 -9.05
C GLY A 292 9.23 -64.52 -7.58
N PRO A 293 8.46 -65.12 -6.64
CA PRO A 293 7.07 -65.56 -6.67
C PRO A 293 6.18 -64.94 -5.55
N ALA A 294 4.89 -65.24 -5.60
CA ALA A 294 3.84 -64.81 -4.68
C ALA A 294 4.08 -65.23 -3.21
N LEU A 295 3.87 -64.29 -2.28
CA LEU A 295 3.64 -64.55 -0.86
C LEU A 295 2.52 -63.64 -0.32
N GLU A 296 1.77 -64.24 0.61
CA GLU A 296 0.46 -63.89 1.15
C GLU A 296 0.34 -62.51 1.83
N PRO A 297 -0.86 -61.88 1.82
CA PRO A 297 -1.12 -60.67 2.58
C PRO A 297 -1.40 -60.98 4.06
N LYS A 298 -0.52 -60.50 4.95
CA LYS A 298 -0.76 -60.47 6.40
C LYS A 298 -1.74 -59.34 6.79
N ALA A 299 -2.83 -59.76 7.44
CA ALA A 299 -3.65 -59.10 8.44
C ALA A 299 -3.66 -57.55 8.51
N ALA A 300 -4.76 -56.96 8.01
CA ALA A 300 -5.16 -55.59 8.29
C ALA A 300 -5.61 -55.43 9.75
N THR A 301 -4.96 -54.54 10.48
CA THR A 301 -5.38 -54.11 11.82
C THR A 301 -6.62 -53.21 11.70
N LYS A 302 -7.73 -53.62 12.32
CA LYS A 302 -8.97 -52.85 12.42
C LYS A 302 -8.71 -51.52 13.14
N LEU A 303 -8.92 -50.39 12.45
CA LEU A 303 -9.15 -49.10 13.08
C LEU A 303 -10.59 -49.03 13.62
N PRO A 304 -10.82 -48.40 14.79
CA PRO A 304 -12.17 -48.18 15.30
C PRO A 304 -12.93 -47.16 14.45
N PRO A 305 -14.27 -47.26 14.34
CA PRO A 305 -15.09 -46.33 13.57
C PRO A 305 -15.08 -44.92 14.21
N PRO A 306 -15.22 -43.86 13.40
CA PRO A 306 -15.33 -42.50 13.91
C PRO A 306 -16.63 -42.32 14.72
N PRO A 307 -16.63 -41.42 15.73
CA PRO A 307 -17.83 -41.13 16.51
C PRO A 307 -18.91 -40.47 15.63
N PRO A 308 -20.20 -40.70 15.93
CA PRO A 308 -21.31 -40.10 15.19
C PRO A 308 -21.34 -38.57 15.37
N PRO A 309 -21.83 -37.82 14.37
CA PRO A 309 -21.92 -36.37 14.44
C PRO A 309 -22.90 -35.93 15.54
N SER A 310 -22.46 -34.96 16.34
CA SER A 310 -23.24 -34.32 17.39
C SER A 310 -24.51 -33.68 16.83
N GLU A 311 -25.64 -33.93 17.48
CA GLU A 311 -26.94 -33.31 17.17
C GLU A 311 -26.88 -31.78 17.27
N PRO A 312 -27.61 -31.04 16.42
CA PRO A 312 -27.66 -29.59 16.46
C PRO A 312 -28.49 -29.08 17.66
N CYS A 313 -27.99 -28.02 18.30
CA CYS A 313 -28.65 -27.31 19.38
C CYS A 313 -30.08 -26.84 19.02
N PRO A 314 -31.06 -26.92 19.95
CA PRO A 314 -32.42 -26.50 19.69
C PRO A 314 -32.52 -24.97 19.65
N SER A 315 -32.84 -24.45 18.46
CA SER A 315 -33.23 -23.05 18.28
C SER A 315 -34.68 -22.87 18.72
N LYS A 316 -34.92 -21.95 19.65
CA LYS A 316 -36.24 -21.59 20.16
C LYS A 316 -37.15 -21.11 19.03
N VAL A 317 -38.32 -21.73 18.95
CA VAL A 317 -39.43 -21.43 18.05
C VAL A 317 -40.14 -20.15 18.51
N SER A 318 -40.30 -19.17 17.61
CA SER A 318 -41.46 -18.26 17.64
C SER A 318 -41.78 -17.72 16.24
N GLY A 319 -43.00 -17.99 15.76
CA GLY A 319 -43.66 -17.22 14.70
C GLY A 319 -43.63 -17.82 13.28
N GLN A 320 -44.52 -18.77 13.01
CA GLN A 320 -44.84 -19.26 11.66
C GLN A 320 -45.49 -18.16 10.80
N ARG A 321 -44.98 -17.98 9.57
CA ARG A 321 -45.71 -17.42 8.41
C ARG A 321 -45.60 -18.42 7.25
N PRO A 322 -46.64 -18.63 6.44
CA PRO A 322 -46.69 -19.76 5.53
C PRO A 322 -45.92 -19.50 4.22
N GLY A 323 -45.19 -20.53 3.78
CA GLY A 323 -45.05 -20.91 2.37
C GLY A 323 -44.15 -20.04 1.48
N ARG A 324 -42.84 -20.29 1.50
CA ARG A 324 -41.99 -20.02 0.34
C ARG A 324 -41.16 -21.27 0.05
N GLN A 325 -41.42 -21.88 -1.11
CA GLN A 325 -40.66 -23.04 -1.60
C GLN A 325 -39.16 -22.68 -1.73
N PRO A 326 -38.24 -23.62 -1.46
CA PRO A 326 -36.82 -23.43 -1.73
C PRO A 326 -36.58 -23.51 -3.25
N GLY A 327 -36.47 -22.35 -3.89
CA GLY A 327 -36.00 -22.24 -5.25
C GLY A 327 -34.50 -22.53 -5.35
N ALA A 328 -34.11 -23.23 -6.41
CA ALA A 328 -32.73 -23.56 -6.76
C ALA A 328 -31.78 -22.35 -6.62
N ALA A 329 -30.55 -22.60 -6.15
CA ALA A 329 -29.49 -21.60 -6.01
C ALA A 329 -29.30 -20.81 -7.32
N GLN A 330 -29.80 -19.57 -7.35
CA GLN A 330 -29.59 -18.66 -8.47
C GLN A 330 -28.11 -18.28 -8.51
N THR A 331 -27.44 -18.66 -9.59
CA THR A 331 -26.07 -18.27 -9.89
C THR A 331 -26.06 -16.82 -10.38
N GLY A 332 -25.54 -15.90 -9.57
CA GLY A 332 -25.09 -14.55 -9.94
C GLY A 332 -26.06 -13.71 -10.79
N GLY A 333 -26.74 -12.75 -10.18
CA GLY A 333 -27.58 -11.79 -10.93
C GLY A 333 -26.75 -10.97 -11.92
N ALA A 334 -26.93 -11.23 -13.22
CA ALA A 334 -26.46 -10.33 -14.27
C ALA A 334 -27.25 -9.02 -14.17
N LEU A 335 -26.54 -7.90 -14.08
CA LEU A 335 -27.18 -6.59 -14.10
C LEU A 335 -27.57 -6.22 -15.53
N PRO A 336 -28.66 -5.46 -15.73
CA PRO A 336 -28.96 -4.87 -17.03
C PRO A 336 -27.73 -4.16 -17.57
N GLN A 337 -27.40 -4.44 -18.83
CA GLN A 337 -26.38 -3.72 -19.57
C GLN A 337 -26.70 -2.23 -19.47
N GLN A 338 -25.74 -1.45 -19.02
CA GLN A 338 -25.76 -0.03 -19.27
C GLN A 338 -25.50 0.01 -20.76
N ALA A 339 -26.16 0.91 -21.47
CA ALA A 339 -25.65 1.37 -22.74
C ALA A 339 -24.34 2.18 -22.51
N VAL A 340 -23.41 1.70 -21.68
CA VAL A 340 -22.04 2.19 -21.66
C VAL A 340 -21.57 1.91 -23.07
N ALA A 341 -21.36 3.01 -23.81
CA ALA A 341 -21.37 3.09 -25.26
C ALA A 341 -21.07 1.76 -25.93
N GLN A 342 -22.00 1.34 -26.77
CA GLN A 342 -21.68 0.34 -27.78
C GLN A 342 -20.42 0.87 -28.47
N ILE A 343 -19.28 0.22 -28.22
CA ILE A 343 -18.12 0.35 -29.10
C ILE A 343 -18.72 -0.05 -30.43
N SER A 344 -18.86 0.93 -31.33
CA SER A 344 -19.42 0.64 -32.62
C SER A 344 -18.57 -0.48 -33.20
N ASP A 345 -19.18 -1.54 -33.73
CA ASP A 345 -18.42 -2.68 -34.26
C ASP A 345 -17.39 -2.25 -35.32
N ALA A 346 -17.51 -1.02 -35.84
CA ALA A 346 -16.55 -0.36 -36.72
C ALA A 346 -15.18 -0.01 -36.06
N ASP A 347 -15.13 0.21 -34.75
CA ASP A 347 -13.87 0.51 -34.02
C ASP A 347 -13.15 -0.76 -33.57
N ALA A 348 -13.83 -1.91 -33.56
CA ALA A 348 -13.18 -3.20 -33.34
C ALA A 348 -12.38 -3.54 -34.60
N ALA A 349 -11.06 -3.33 -34.54
CA ALA A 349 -10.14 -3.62 -35.63
C ALA A 349 -10.43 -5.04 -36.17
N GLY A 350 -10.68 -5.16 -37.48
CA GLY A 350 -11.14 -6.38 -38.17
C GLY A 350 -10.18 -7.57 -38.19
N GLY A 351 -9.35 -7.74 -37.16
CA GLY A 351 -8.59 -8.95 -36.88
C GLY A 351 -9.46 -10.02 -36.21
N GLY A 352 -9.14 -11.29 -36.44
CA GLY A 352 -9.85 -12.40 -35.81
C GLY A 352 -9.90 -12.29 -34.27
N SER A 353 -10.96 -12.83 -33.66
CA SER A 353 -11.15 -12.82 -32.20
C SER A 353 -9.93 -13.40 -31.48
N LEU A 354 -9.31 -12.59 -30.60
CA LEU A 354 -8.16 -13.01 -29.76
C LEU A 354 -8.51 -14.15 -28.81
N GLY A 355 -9.80 -14.32 -28.50
CA GLY A 355 -10.31 -15.34 -27.59
C GLY A 355 -11.47 -14.82 -26.77
N ARG A 356 -11.77 -15.55 -25.70
CA ARG A 356 -12.88 -15.22 -24.80
C ARG A 356 -12.34 -14.93 -23.40
N ILE A 357 -12.66 -13.75 -22.87
CA ILE A 357 -12.35 -13.40 -21.48
C ILE A 357 -13.64 -13.26 -20.68
N GLY A 358 -13.81 -14.11 -19.66
CA GLY A 358 -14.83 -13.90 -18.64
C GLY A 358 -14.36 -12.85 -17.64
N LEU A 359 -15.21 -11.87 -17.31
CA LEU A 359 -14.88 -10.86 -16.31
C LEU A 359 -15.85 -10.94 -15.14
N ALA A 360 -15.34 -10.96 -13.91
CA ALA A 360 -16.15 -10.89 -12.71
C ALA A 360 -15.62 -9.86 -11.71
N THR A 361 -16.51 -9.43 -10.82
CA THR A 361 -16.15 -8.59 -9.68
C THR A 361 -16.65 -9.17 -8.37
N PHE A 362 -15.89 -9.00 -7.31
CA PHE A 362 -16.30 -9.41 -5.97
C PHE A 362 -15.75 -8.51 -4.87
N GLY A 363 -16.18 -8.76 -3.65
CA GLY A 363 -15.69 -8.11 -2.44
C GLY A 363 -15.24 -9.15 -1.42
N LEU A 364 -14.09 -8.95 -0.80
CA LEU A 364 -13.57 -9.87 0.22
C LEU A 364 -14.57 -10.12 1.35
N GLU A 365 -15.28 -9.09 1.80
CA GLU A 365 -16.25 -9.18 2.89
C GLU A 365 -17.63 -9.73 2.44
N THR A 366 -17.76 -10.12 1.18
CA THR A 366 -19.07 -10.44 0.58
C THR A 366 -19.08 -11.63 -0.38
N LEU A 367 -17.90 -12.15 -0.77
CA LEU A 367 -17.79 -13.23 -1.75
C LEU A 367 -18.30 -14.56 -1.18
N ASP A 368 -17.75 -14.97 -0.02
CA ASP A 368 -18.16 -16.17 0.71
C ASP A 368 -18.00 -16.01 2.23
N GLY A 369 -18.47 -17.01 2.99
CA GLY A 369 -18.46 -16.98 4.45
C GLY A 369 -17.07 -17.08 5.07
N ASP A 370 -16.15 -17.80 4.44
CA ASP A 370 -14.81 -18.06 4.98
C ASP A 370 -13.95 -16.81 4.88
N LEU A 371 -13.90 -16.18 3.70
CA LEU A 371 -13.22 -14.90 3.48
C LEU A 371 -13.82 -13.79 4.34
N CYS A 372 -15.14 -13.77 4.50
CA CYS A 372 -15.82 -12.80 5.35
C CYS A 372 -15.39 -12.94 6.82
N SER A 373 -15.26 -14.18 7.30
CA SER A 373 -14.85 -14.47 8.69
C SER A 373 -13.41 -14.01 8.92
N LYS A 374 -12.50 -14.35 8.00
CA LYS A 374 -11.10 -13.90 8.06
C LYS A 374 -10.96 -12.38 8.00
N CYS A 375 -11.75 -11.72 7.15
CA CYS A 375 -11.79 -10.26 7.11
C CYS A 375 -12.24 -9.65 8.45
N TYR A 376 -13.22 -10.25 9.13
CA TYR A 376 -13.75 -9.75 10.40
C TYR A 376 -12.77 -9.97 11.56
N GLU A 377 -12.04 -11.08 11.55
CA GLU A 377 -11.04 -11.42 12.56
C GLU A 377 -9.73 -10.62 12.39
N HIS A 378 -9.43 -10.16 11.18
CA HIS A 378 -8.21 -9.41 10.91
C HIS A 378 -8.28 -7.98 11.47
N PRO A 379 -7.26 -7.50 12.22
CA PRO A 379 -7.15 -6.10 12.63
C PRO A 379 -7.24 -5.15 11.42
N GLY A 380 -8.22 -4.24 11.42
CA GLY A 380 -8.47 -3.33 10.29
C GLY A 380 -9.42 -3.86 9.21
N GLY A 381 -10.06 -5.02 9.43
CA GLY A 381 -11.13 -5.52 8.57
C GLY A 381 -10.66 -5.98 7.18
N GLY A 382 -11.60 -6.13 6.23
CA GLY A 382 -11.29 -6.49 4.84
C GLY A 382 -10.52 -5.43 4.05
N ALA A 383 -10.37 -4.21 4.59
CA ALA A 383 -9.50 -3.18 4.02
C ALA A 383 -8.01 -3.50 4.24
N ALA A 384 -7.67 -4.03 5.42
CA ALA A 384 -6.30 -4.37 5.81
C ALA A 384 -5.95 -5.82 5.47
N TYR A 385 -6.91 -6.74 5.50
CA TYR A 385 -6.67 -8.16 5.25
C TYR A 385 -6.01 -8.42 3.87
N ARG A 386 -5.07 -9.36 3.78
CA ARG A 386 -4.41 -9.74 2.52
C ARG A 386 -4.59 -11.24 2.34
N ALA A 387 -5.50 -11.62 1.44
CA ALA A 387 -5.67 -13.01 1.01
C ALA A 387 -4.64 -13.34 -0.08
N SER A 388 -4.10 -14.55 -0.07
CA SER A 388 -3.23 -15.03 -1.16
C SER A 388 -4.04 -15.30 -2.43
N ASP A 389 -3.37 -15.38 -3.59
CA ASP A 389 -4.04 -15.66 -4.86
C ASP A 389 -4.69 -17.07 -4.84
N GLU A 390 -4.08 -18.05 -4.16
CA GLU A 390 -4.63 -19.40 -3.97
C GLU A 390 -5.94 -19.35 -3.18
N GLU A 391 -5.95 -18.63 -2.06
CA GLU A 391 -7.13 -18.49 -1.21
C GLU A 391 -8.29 -17.81 -1.96
N LEU A 392 -7.99 -16.77 -2.72
CA LEU A 392 -8.97 -16.07 -3.55
C LEU A 392 -9.51 -17.00 -4.66
N ASN A 393 -8.65 -17.80 -5.28
CA ASN A 393 -9.07 -18.74 -6.32
C ASN A 393 -9.93 -19.89 -5.76
N GLU A 394 -9.66 -20.39 -4.56
CA GLU A 394 -10.52 -21.36 -3.89
C GLU A 394 -11.93 -20.78 -3.62
N ALA A 395 -12.00 -19.54 -3.13
CA ALA A 395 -13.26 -18.84 -2.91
C ALA A 395 -14.05 -18.61 -4.20
N LEU A 396 -13.35 -18.21 -5.26
CA LEU A 396 -13.91 -18.04 -6.60
C LEU A 396 -14.40 -19.36 -7.20
N THR A 397 -13.68 -20.46 -6.97
CA THR A 397 -14.08 -21.81 -7.37
C THR A 397 -15.36 -22.25 -6.67
N ARG A 398 -15.51 -22.00 -5.35
CA ARG A 398 -16.76 -22.24 -4.60
C ARG A 398 -17.95 -21.45 -5.18
N ARG A 399 -17.68 -20.29 -5.78
CA ARG A 399 -18.69 -19.44 -6.44
C ARG A 399 -18.85 -19.73 -7.93
N LYS A 400 -18.25 -20.83 -8.43
CA LYS A 400 -18.32 -21.31 -9.82
C LYS A 400 -17.73 -20.31 -10.83
N PHE A 401 -16.70 -19.57 -10.43
CA PHE A 401 -15.98 -18.63 -11.29
C PHE A 401 -14.46 -18.78 -11.09
N PRO A 402 -13.85 -19.95 -11.39
CA PRO A 402 -12.40 -20.11 -11.29
C PRO A 402 -11.71 -19.05 -12.16
N SER A 403 -10.66 -18.41 -11.64
CA SER A 403 -10.02 -17.27 -12.30
C SER A 403 -8.52 -17.43 -12.40
N GLU A 404 -7.99 -17.29 -13.60
CA GLU A 404 -6.55 -17.31 -13.90
C GLU A 404 -5.89 -15.97 -13.57
N VAL A 405 -6.67 -14.89 -13.56
CA VAL A 405 -6.19 -13.54 -13.22
C VAL A 405 -7.02 -12.94 -12.10
N ILE A 406 -6.36 -12.53 -11.02
CA ILE A 406 -6.99 -11.84 -9.89
C ILE A 406 -6.34 -10.46 -9.71
N LEU A 407 -7.17 -9.41 -9.66
CA LEU A 407 -6.77 -8.01 -9.62
C LEU A 407 -7.33 -7.31 -8.37
N ASP A 408 -6.44 -6.75 -7.53
CA ASP A 408 -6.82 -5.97 -6.34
C ASP A 408 -7.08 -4.50 -6.71
N ALA A 409 -8.30 -4.02 -6.51
CA ALA A 409 -8.70 -2.63 -6.71
C ALA A 409 -8.77 -1.82 -5.39
N ARG A 410 -8.27 -2.34 -4.26
CA ARG A 410 -8.28 -1.63 -2.96
C ARG A 410 -7.21 -0.56 -2.83
N MET A 411 -6.21 -0.55 -3.71
CA MET A 411 -5.20 0.52 -3.76
C MET A 411 -5.76 1.88 -4.18
N PHE A 412 -7.00 1.90 -4.69
CA PHE A 412 -7.76 3.11 -4.90
C PHE A 412 -8.50 3.50 -3.61
N PRO A 413 -8.54 4.80 -3.26
CA PRO A 413 -9.30 5.29 -2.13
C PRO A 413 -10.78 4.97 -2.30
N ASP A 414 -11.48 4.76 -1.19
CA ASP A 414 -12.91 4.46 -1.27
C ASP A 414 -13.66 5.67 -1.83
N PRO A 415 -14.45 5.50 -2.90
CA PRO A 415 -15.31 6.57 -3.39
C PRO A 415 -16.44 6.92 -2.41
N ASP A 416 -16.64 6.17 -1.32
CA ASP A 416 -17.66 6.39 -0.27
C ASP A 416 -17.67 7.77 0.43
N ALA A 417 -16.89 8.74 -0.05
CA ALA A 417 -17.06 10.14 0.31
C ALA A 417 -18.26 10.76 -0.43
N GLY A 418 -19.36 10.99 0.32
CA GLY A 418 -20.47 11.87 -0.06
C GLY A 418 -21.59 11.22 -0.87
N ASN A 419 -22.06 11.93 -1.90
CA ASN A 419 -23.31 11.61 -2.62
C ASN A 419 -23.24 10.33 -3.48
N VAL A 420 -22.04 9.78 -3.72
CA VAL A 420 -21.86 8.59 -4.57
C VAL A 420 -21.99 7.26 -3.81
N THR A 421 -22.13 7.29 -2.47
CA THR A 421 -22.30 6.10 -1.61
C THR A 421 -23.52 5.26 -1.96
N ARG A 422 -24.58 5.85 -2.51
CA ARG A 422 -25.76 5.11 -2.97
C ARG A 422 -25.55 4.43 -4.33
N HIS A 423 -24.47 4.72 -5.03
CA HIS A 423 -24.24 4.19 -6.37
C HIS A 423 -23.36 2.93 -6.34
N SER A 424 -23.36 2.15 -7.42
CA SER A 424 -22.32 1.15 -7.67
C SER A 424 -21.19 1.77 -8.48
N GLY A 425 -20.07 1.07 -8.65
CA GLY A 425 -18.93 1.53 -9.45
C GLY A 425 -19.22 1.81 -10.92
N ARG A 426 -20.46 1.57 -11.37
CA ARG A 426 -20.96 1.93 -12.71
C ARG A 426 -21.18 3.44 -12.88
N HIS A 427 -21.21 4.19 -11.77
CA HIS A 427 -21.41 5.63 -11.78
C HIS A 427 -20.18 6.36 -12.35
N HIS A 428 -20.42 7.26 -13.31
CA HIS A 428 -19.36 7.98 -14.04
C HIS A 428 -18.36 8.70 -13.12
N LEU A 429 -18.80 9.32 -12.02
CA LEU A 429 -17.89 9.98 -11.07
C LEU A 429 -16.94 8.98 -10.37
N ILE A 430 -17.40 7.76 -10.09
CA ILE A 430 -16.55 6.74 -9.45
C ILE A 430 -15.48 6.27 -10.43
N ILE A 431 -15.87 6.03 -11.68
CA ILE A 431 -14.95 5.64 -12.77
C ILE A 431 -13.91 6.74 -13.01
N THR A 432 -14.36 8.00 -13.09
CA THR A 432 -13.48 9.18 -13.28
C THR A 432 -12.48 9.32 -12.14
N ARG A 433 -12.94 9.19 -10.88
CA ARG A 433 -12.05 9.23 -9.71
C ARG A 433 -11.03 8.09 -9.71
N LEU A 434 -11.43 6.89 -10.13
CA LEU A 434 -10.52 5.74 -10.21
C LEU A 434 -9.45 5.96 -11.29
N PHE A 435 -9.84 6.43 -12.48
CA PHE A 435 -8.93 6.73 -13.59
C PHE A 435 -7.93 7.84 -13.25
N ASN A 436 -8.38 8.94 -12.65
CA ASN A 436 -7.54 10.09 -12.28
C ASN A 436 -6.64 9.82 -11.06
N HIS A 437 -6.76 8.66 -10.42
CA HIS A 437 -5.94 8.35 -9.26
C HIS A 437 -4.49 8.07 -9.69
N ARG A 438 -3.50 8.60 -8.96
CA ARG A 438 -2.06 8.44 -9.26
C ARG A 438 -1.61 6.98 -9.43
N ASN A 439 -2.25 6.04 -8.73
CA ASN A 439 -1.92 4.61 -8.82
C ASN A 439 -2.55 3.90 -10.03
N PHE A 440 -3.42 4.57 -10.80
CA PHE A 440 -4.18 3.94 -11.88
C PHE A 440 -3.28 3.39 -12.98
N LYS A 441 -2.29 4.17 -13.45
CA LYS A 441 -1.33 3.73 -14.48
C LYS A 441 -0.59 2.46 -14.06
N MET A 442 -0.01 2.48 -12.86
CA MET A 442 0.70 1.31 -12.30
C MET A 442 -0.23 0.09 -12.15
N TRP A 443 -1.47 0.30 -11.69
CA TRP A 443 -2.45 -0.78 -11.57
C TRP A 443 -2.80 -1.37 -12.95
N LEU A 444 -3.03 -0.51 -13.95
CA LEU A 444 -3.40 -0.91 -15.31
C LEU A 444 -2.26 -1.70 -15.99
N GLU A 445 -1.03 -1.28 -15.78
CA GLU A 445 0.18 -1.97 -16.26
C GLU A 445 0.31 -3.37 -15.67
N ARG A 446 0.09 -3.52 -14.35
CA ARG A 446 0.06 -4.83 -13.70
C ARG A 446 -1.08 -5.70 -14.22
N ALA A 447 -2.26 -5.11 -14.44
CA ALA A 447 -3.40 -5.81 -15.02
C ALA A 447 -3.08 -6.32 -16.43
N LYS A 448 -2.48 -5.47 -17.28
CA LYS A 448 -2.04 -5.83 -18.64
C LYS A 448 -1.08 -7.01 -18.62
N ARG A 449 0.00 -6.94 -17.84
CA ARG A 449 0.97 -8.04 -17.72
C ARG A 449 0.33 -9.36 -17.30
N LYS A 450 -0.56 -9.35 -16.28
CA LYS A 450 -1.24 -10.57 -15.82
C LYS A 450 -2.17 -11.14 -16.91
N ILE A 451 -2.92 -10.28 -17.59
CA ILE A 451 -3.86 -10.67 -18.66
C ILE A 451 -3.10 -11.22 -19.87
N GLU A 452 -2.04 -10.58 -20.32
CA GLU A 452 -1.20 -11.06 -21.43
C GLU A 452 -0.50 -12.38 -21.10
N LYS A 453 -0.05 -12.55 -19.86
CA LYS A 453 0.48 -13.83 -19.40
C LYS A 453 -0.60 -14.92 -19.47
N ALA A 454 -1.78 -14.69 -18.91
CA ALA A 454 -2.88 -15.65 -18.97
C ALA A 454 -3.34 -15.94 -20.41
N ALA A 455 -3.33 -14.94 -21.29
CA ALA A 455 -3.63 -15.11 -22.71
C ALA A 455 -2.62 -16.04 -23.41
N ARG A 456 -1.31 -15.89 -23.13
CA ARG A 456 -0.28 -16.80 -23.65
C ARG A 456 -0.43 -18.21 -23.08
N ASP A 457 -0.69 -18.32 -21.79
CA ASP A 457 -0.85 -19.61 -21.11
C ASP A 457 -2.11 -20.36 -21.59
N ALA A 458 -3.17 -19.62 -21.97
CA ALA A 458 -4.42 -20.17 -22.49
C ALA A 458 -4.39 -20.47 -24.01
N ALA A 459 -3.35 -20.03 -24.73
CA ALA A 459 -3.23 -20.26 -26.16
C ALA A 459 -2.87 -21.74 -26.42
N PRO A 460 -3.75 -22.55 -27.06
CA PRO A 460 -3.42 -23.91 -27.43
C PRO A 460 -2.24 -23.92 -28.41
N SER A 461 -1.38 -24.93 -28.31
CA SER A 461 -0.21 -25.12 -29.18
C SER A 461 -0.53 -25.17 -30.68
N GLY A 462 -1.81 -25.28 -31.06
CA GLY A 462 -2.32 -25.34 -32.43
C GLY A 462 -2.96 -24.05 -32.97
N GLY A 463 -2.78 -22.89 -32.32
CA GLY A 463 -3.24 -21.60 -32.86
C GLY A 463 -4.74 -21.32 -32.73
N GLY A 464 -5.47 -22.04 -31.88
CA GLY A 464 -6.85 -21.72 -31.52
C GLY A 464 -6.95 -20.52 -30.58
N SER A 465 -8.12 -19.87 -30.53
CA SER A 465 -8.36 -18.78 -29.58
C SER A 465 -8.57 -19.33 -28.16
N GLY A 466 -7.75 -18.89 -27.21
CA GLY A 466 -7.84 -19.31 -25.79
C GLY A 466 -9.04 -18.70 -25.05
N SER A 467 -9.37 -19.27 -23.89
CA SER A 467 -10.34 -18.68 -22.97
C SER A 467 -9.85 -18.73 -21.53
N PHE A 468 -10.04 -17.63 -20.80
CA PHE A 468 -9.71 -17.52 -19.38
C PHE A 468 -10.60 -16.48 -18.69
N ASN A 469 -10.55 -16.43 -17.37
CA ASN A 469 -11.35 -15.59 -16.51
C ASN A 469 -10.46 -14.60 -15.72
N VAL A 470 -10.98 -13.39 -15.58
CA VAL A 470 -10.39 -12.30 -14.82
C VAL A 470 -11.37 -11.92 -13.70
N ALA A 471 -10.89 -11.85 -12.47
CA ALA A 471 -11.68 -11.40 -11.33
C ALA A 471 -11.06 -10.16 -10.69
N VAL A 472 -11.85 -9.10 -10.54
CA VAL A 472 -11.44 -7.85 -9.91
C VAL A 472 -12.10 -7.72 -8.55
N TYR A 473 -11.34 -7.44 -7.50
CA TYR A 473 -11.90 -7.36 -6.16
C TYR A 473 -11.62 -6.06 -5.43
N CYS A 474 -12.50 -5.74 -4.51
CA CYS A 474 -12.25 -4.71 -3.52
C CYS A 474 -12.75 -5.19 -2.14
N ARG A 475 -12.96 -4.27 -1.19
CA ARG A 475 -13.50 -4.64 0.13
C ARG A 475 -14.93 -5.22 0.03
N ALA A 476 -15.87 -4.44 -0.49
CA ALA A 476 -17.29 -4.78 -0.52
C ALA A 476 -17.80 -5.25 -1.90
N GLY A 477 -16.96 -5.19 -2.93
CA GLY A 477 -17.32 -5.63 -4.28
C GLY A 477 -18.38 -4.77 -4.96
N LYS A 478 -18.50 -3.49 -4.57
CA LYS A 478 -19.57 -2.59 -4.98
C LYS A 478 -19.09 -1.38 -5.80
N HIS A 479 -18.00 -0.74 -5.37
CA HIS A 479 -17.48 0.48 -6.04
C HIS A 479 -16.24 0.20 -6.87
N ARG A 480 -15.06 0.11 -6.23
CA ARG A 480 -13.76 0.09 -6.89
C ARG A 480 -13.59 -1.05 -7.90
N SER A 481 -13.92 -2.28 -7.52
CA SER A 481 -13.85 -3.43 -8.42
C SER A 481 -14.82 -3.31 -9.61
N VAL A 482 -16.03 -2.82 -9.36
CA VAL A 482 -17.03 -2.57 -10.40
C VAL A 482 -16.54 -1.50 -11.39
N ALA A 483 -16.05 -0.36 -10.90
CA ALA A 483 -15.52 0.72 -11.74
C ALA A 483 -14.31 0.25 -12.58
N ALA A 484 -13.36 -0.45 -11.95
CA ALA A 484 -12.22 -1.04 -12.63
C ALA A 484 -12.65 -2.04 -13.71
N SER A 485 -13.67 -2.86 -13.44
CA SER A 485 -14.20 -3.81 -14.43
C SER A 485 -14.88 -3.15 -15.62
N VAL A 486 -15.53 -1.99 -15.44
CA VAL A 486 -16.12 -1.23 -16.56
C VAL A 486 -15.01 -0.74 -17.51
N ILE A 487 -13.91 -0.22 -16.95
CA ILE A 487 -12.76 0.21 -17.74
C ILE A 487 -12.13 -0.98 -18.47
N LEU A 488 -11.85 -2.08 -17.76
CA LEU A 488 -11.26 -3.28 -18.37
C LEU A 488 -12.17 -3.89 -19.43
N HIS A 489 -13.48 -3.96 -19.21
CA HIS A 489 -14.43 -4.49 -20.18
C HIS A 489 -14.40 -3.70 -21.50
N TYR A 490 -14.37 -2.36 -21.40
CA TYR A 490 -14.22 -1.48 -22.56
C TYR A 490 -12.90 -1.73 -23.30
N ILE A 491 -11.78 -1.77 -22.56
CA ILE A 491 -10.45 -2.00 -23.12
C ILE A 491 -10.40 -3.37 -23.83
N LEU A 492 -10.79 -4.44 -23.16
CA LEU A 492 -10.71 -5.81 -23.70
C LEU A 492 -11.55 -5.97 -24.96
N LYS A 493 -12.76 -5.40 -24.99
CA LYS A 493 -13.58 -5.39 -26.21
C LYS A 493 -12.90 -4.62 -27.34
N ALA A 494 -12.34 -3.44 -27.06
CA ALA A 494 -11.63 -2.63 -28.06
C ALA A 494 -10.34 -3.28 -28.56
N GLU A 495 -9.73 -4.17 -27.77
CA GLU A 495 -8.58 -4.99 -28.15
C GLU A 495 -8.99 -6.26 -28.93
N GLY A 496 -10.29 -6.48 -29.19
CA GLY A 496 -10.77 -7.61 -30.00
C GLY A 496 -11.04 -8.91 -29.21
N TRP A 497 -11.12 -8.83 -27.88
CA TRP A 497 -11.56 -9.96 -27.06
C TRP A 497 -13.08 -10.09 -27.05
N THR A 498 -13.56 -11.33 -27.16
CA THR A 498 -14.95 -11.64 -26.83
C THR A 498 -15.11 -11.57 -25.31
N CYS A 499 -15.68 -10.48 -24.81
CA CYS A 499 -15.90 -10.26 -23.38
C CYS A 499 -17.41 -10.21 -23.06
N PRO A 500 -17.99 -11.29 -22.51
CA PRO A 500 -19.39 -11.30 -22.05
C PRO A 500 -19.65 -10.24 -20.98
N ASP A 501 -20.91 -10.13 -20.56
CA ASP A 501 -21.28 -9.23 -19.47
C ASP A 501 -20.55 -9.59 -18.16
N VAL A 502 -20.16 -8.55 -17.44
CA VAL A 502 -19.41 -8.66 -16.20
C VAL A 502 -20.28 -9.30 -15.11
N GLN A 503 -19.79 -10.38 -14.50
CA GLN A 503 -20.47 -11.05 -13.39
C GLN A 503 -20.17 -10.37 -12.06
N HIS A 504 -21.18 -9.83 -11.38
CA HIS A 504 -21.00 -9.21 -10.06
C HIS A 504 -21.30 -10.22 -8.95
N LEU A 505 -20.30 -10.98 -8.49
CA LEU A 505 -20.48 -12.08 -7.53
C LEU A 505 -20.98 -11.62 -6.15
N SER A 506 -20.74 -10.35 -5.79
CA SER A 506 -21.21 -9.69 -4.57
C SER A 506 -22.56 -8.99 -4.71
N TYR A 507 -23.21 -9.06 -5.87
CA TYR A 507 -24.42 -8.29 -6.21
C TYR A 507 -25.56 -8.43 -5.19
N GLU A 508 -25.80 -9.65 -4.71
CA GLU A 508 -26.87 -9.96 -3.75
C GLU A 508 -26.61 -9.35 -2.36
N ARG A 509 -25.35 -9.06 -2.04
CA ARG A 509 -24.91 -8.48 -0.77
C ARG A 509 -24.88 -6.95 -0.80
N TRP A 510 -25.04 -6.33 -1.96
CA TRP A 510 -25.12 -4.87 -2.03
C TRP A 510 -26.35 -4.39 -1.27
N GLY A 511 -26.15 -3.42 -0.36
CA GLY A 511 -27.20 -2.88 0.49
C GLY A 511 -28.41 -2.37 -0.32
N ARG A 512 -29.59 -2.36 0.30
CA ARG A 512 -30.86 -1.97 -0.36
C ARG A 512 -30.85 -0.55 -0.91
N ASN A 513 -30.03 0.34 -0.33
CA ASN A 513 -29.88 1.72 -0.77
C ASN A 513 -28.89 1.88 -1.95
N CYS A 514 -28.26 0.79 -2.40
CA CYS A 514 -27.46 0.81 -3.61
C CYS A 514 -28.40 0.90 -4.82
N CYS A 515 -28.14 1.81 -5.76
CA CYS A 515 -28.91 1.95 -6.99
C CYS A 515 -28.75 0.75 -7.92
N LYS A 516 -27.71 -0.09 -7.70
CA LYS A 516 -27.41 -1.27 -8.52
C LYS A 516 -27.28 -0.95 -10.02
N GLY A 517 -26.86 0.27 -10.35
CA GLY A 517 -26.76 0.76 -11.73
C GLY A 517 -28.10 1.08 -12.40
N GLN A 518 -29.21 1.14 -11.64
CA GLN A 518 -30.56 1.36 -12.17
C GLN A 518 -31.04 2.82 -12.05
N CYS A 519 -30.27 3.71 -11.43
CA CYS A 519 -30.65 5.13 -11.40
C CYS A 519 -30.30 5.82 -12.73
N GLN A 520 -30.97 6.93 -13.03
CA GLN A 520 -30.75 7.68 -14.27
C GLN A 520 -29.27 8.04 -14.48
N GLU A 521 -28.59 8.54 -13.44
CA GLU A 521 -27.16 8.91 -13.50
C GLU A 521 -26.22 7.73 -13.85
N CYS A 522 -26.68 6.50 -13.61
CA CYS A 522 -25.96 5.30 -14.05
C CYS A 522 -26.43 4.88 -15.44
N LEU A 523 -27.73 4.83 -15.73
CA LEU A 523 -28.22 4.36 -17.03
C LEU A 523 -27.83 5.29 -18.19
N ASP A 524 -27.74 6.59 -17.91
CA ASP A 524 -27.49 7.67 -18.86
C ASP A 524 -26.30 8.53 -18.36
N PRO A 525 -25.07 7.99 -18.44
CA PRO A 525 -23.89 8.71 -17.99
C PRO A 525 -23.52 9.83 -18.98
N PRO A 526 -22.90 10.92 -18.52
CA PRO A 526 -22.44 11.99 -19.40
C PRO A 526 -21.37 11.52 -20.40
N GLU A 527 -21.24 12.22 -21.54
CA GLU A 527 -20.26 11.93 -22.60
C GLU A 527 -18.81 11.88 -22.08
N GLN A 528 -18.49 12.65 -21.04
CA GLN A 528 -17.18 12.65 -20.39
C GLN A 528 -16.73 11.24 -19.97
N LEU A 529 -17.66 10.33 -19.64
CA LEU A 529 -17.30 8.94 -19.34
C LEU A 529 -16.62 8.27 -20.54
N GLN A 530 -17.06 8.56 -21.77
CA GLN A 530 -16.46 8.00 -22.99
C GLN A 530 -15.06 8.53 -23.25
N ASP A 531 -14.80 9.81 -22.95
CA ASP A 531 -13.45 10.38 -23.04
C ASP A 531 -12.50 9.68 -22.05
N ILE A 532 -12.98 9.38 -20.84
CA ILE A 532 -12.21 8.65 -19.83
C ILE A 532 -11.92 7.22 -20.30
N LEU A 533 -12.91 6.51 -20.84
CA LEU A 533 -12.73 5.14 -21.35
C LEU A 533 -11.76 5.09 -22.55
N ARG A 534 -11.88 6.02 -23.50
CA ARG A 534 -10.92 6.17 -24.62
C ARG A 534 -9.51 6.51 -24.13
N SER A 535 -9.40 7.35 -23.11
CA SER A 535 -8.10 7.69 -22.52
C SER A 535 -7.47 6.51 -21.77
N ALA A 536 -8.26 5.70 -21.09
CA ALA A 536 -7.80 4.45 -20.50
C ALA A 536 -7.32 3.43 -21.54
N LEU A 537 -8.01 3.33 -22.69
CA LEU A 537 -7.57 2.51 -23.82
C LEU A 537 -6.27 3.00 -24.45
N ARG A 538 -6.11 4.32 -24.66
CA ARG A 538 -4.83 4.89 -25.13
C ARG A 538 -3.70 4.55 -24.17
N LEU A 539 -3.91 4.80 -22.88
CA LEU A 539 -2.94 4.45 -21.84
C LEU A 539 -2.62 2.95 -21.88
N TRP A 540 -3.61 2.07 -22.02
CA TRP A 540 -3.39 0.62 -22.15
C TRP A 540 -2.47 0.26 -23.31
N ARG A 541 -2.66 0.88 -24.48
CA ARG A 541 -1.86 0.63 -25.69
C ARG A 541 -0.43 1.16 -25.57
N ASP A 542 -0.25 2.26 -24.85
CA ASP A 542 1.08 2.88 -24.63
C ASP A 542 1.94 2.12 -23.61
N LEU A 543 1.34 1.29 -22.77
CA LEU A 543 2.07 0.43 -21.82
C LEU A 543 2.82 -0.68 -22.57
N ARG A 544 4.10 -0.85 -22.27
CA ARG A 544 4.99 -1.82 -22.93
C ARG A 544 4.93 -3.22 -22.32
#